data_AF-A0A832HVH8-F1
#
_entry.id   AF-A0A832HVH8-F1
#
_cell.length_a   1.000
_cell.length_b   1.000
_cell.length_c   1.000
_cell.angle_alpha   90.00
_cell.angle_beta   90.00
_cell.angle_gamma   90.00
#
_symmetry.space_group_name_H-M   'P 1'
#
loop_
_entity.id
_entity.type
_entity.pdbx_description
1 polymer ?
#
loop_
_entity_poly.entity_id
_entity_poly.type
_entity_poly.pdbx_seq_one_letter_code
_entity_poly.pdbx_strand_id
1 'polypeptide(L)'
;MKLIHILLLGTLTGMSVMAATKPVRVFILAGQSNMEGQGIVAADPKRNEGKGSLEYLVKDPATAKRFAHLVDSSGKWRVRDDVWISYLNRKGPLTVGYGARQDRIGPELGFGWVMGDALDEPVLLIKC
;
A
#
# COMPACT_ATOMS: atom_id res chain seq x y z
N MET A 1 32.80 -19.47 -58.43
CA MET A 1 31.67 -19.97 -57.59
C MET A 1 31.06 -18.78 -56.88
N LYS A 2 29.74 -18.61 -57.03
CA LYS A 2 28.92 -17.49 -56.50
C LYS A 2 28.76 -17.64 -54.99
N LEU A 3 28.78 -16.55 -54.21
CA LEU A 3 27.98 -16.47 -52.99
C LEU A 3 27.54 -15.01 -52.75
N ILE A 4 26.29 -14.72 -53.11
CA ILE A 4 25.58 -13.48 -52.83
C ILE A 4 25.09 -13.58 -51.38
N HIS A 5 25.52 -12.66 -50.52
CA HIS A 5 25.02 -12.54 -49.15
C HIS A 5 23.78 -11.64 -49.14
N ILE A 6 22.60 -12.24 -49.03
CA ILE A 6 21.34 -11.52 -48.85
C ILE A 6 21.22 -11.19 -47.36
N LEU A 7 21.35 -9.92 -47.01
CA LEU A 7 21.07 -9.41 -45.67
C LEU A 7 19.56 -9.10 -45.58
N LEU A 8 18.81 -9.96 -44.90
CA LEU A 8 17.38 -9.78 -44.67
C LEU A 8 17.18 -8.84 -43.46
N LEU A 9 16.92 -7.57 -43.72
CA LEU A 9 16.58 -6.59 -42.69
C LEU A 9 15.10 -6.76 -42.31
N GLY A 10 14.82 -7.61 -41.33
CA GLY A 10 13.47 -7.82 -40.81
C GLY A 10 12.98 -6.61 -40.01
N THR A 11 12.00 -5.88 -40.52
CA THR A 11 11.31 -4.81 -39.80
C THR A 11 10.46 -5.37 -38.67
N LEU A 12 10.93 -5.26 -37.42
CA LEU A 12 10.10 -5.47 -36.23
C LEU A 12 9.11 -4.31 -36.11
N THR A 13 7.90 -4.47 -36.66
CA THR A 13 6.78 -3.60 -36.33
C THR A 13 6.30 -3.96 -34.93
N GLY A 14 6.77 -3.24 -33.92
CA GLY A 14 6.27 -3.34 -32.55
C GLY A 14 4.83 -2.83 -32.51
N MET A 15 3.86 -3.75 -32.39
CA MET A 15 2.49 -3.38 -32.09
C MET A 15 2.44 -2.87 -30.64
N SER A 16 2.39 -1.54 -30.48
CA SER A 16 2.13 -0.94 -29.17
C SER A 16 0.70 -1.27 -28.77
N VAL A 17 0.52 -2.24 -27.88
CA VAL A 17 -0.75 -2.46 -27.20
C VAL A 17 -1.02 -1.21 -26.35
N MET A 18 -1.94 -0.37 -26.79
CA MET A 18 -2.46 0.72 -25.97
C MET A 18 -3.20 0.09 -24.79
N ALA A 19 -2.56 0.03 -23.63
CA ALA A 19 -3.21 -0.36 -22.40
C ALA A 19 -4.36 0.63 -22.14
N ALA A 20 -5.60 0.14 -22.16
CA ALA A 20 -6.75 0.95 -21.79
C ALA A 20 -6.58 1.42 -20.34
N THR A 21 -6.74 2.73 -20.11
CA THR A 21 -6.63 3.31 -18.77
C THR A 21 -7.75 2.77 -17.88
N LYS A 22 -7.40 1.95 -16.88
CA LYS A 22 -8.36 1.45 -15.89
C LYS A 22 -8.95 2.62 -15.08
N PRO A 23 -10.24 2.59 -14.74
CA PRO A 23 -10.82 3.59 -13.85
C PRO A 23 -10.20 3.48 -12.44
N VAL A 24 -10.16 4.58 -11.69
CA VAL A 24 -9.73 4.57 -10.29
C VAL A 24 -10.92 4.22 -9.39
N ARG A 25 -10.70 3.31 -8.44
CA ARG A 25 -11.70 2.95 -7.42
C ARG A 25 -11.54 3.85 -6.21
N VAL A 26 -12.49 4.76 -6.02
CA VAL A 26 -12.44 5.77 -4.96
C VAL A 26 -13.32 5.35 -3.78
N PHE A 27 -12.76 5.39 -2.58
CA PHE A 27 -13.47 5.14 -1.32
C PHE A 27 -13.36 6.37 -0.41
N ILE A 28 -14.49 6.81 0.12
CA ILE A 28 -14.54 7.90 1.10
C ILE A 28 -14.58 7.28 2.50
N LEU A 29 -13.59 7.61 3.31
CA LEU A 29 -13.44 7.16 4.68
C LEU A 29 -13.80 8.32 5.61
N ALA A 30 -15.09 8.42 5.95
CA ALA A 30 -15.63 9.50 6.76
C ALA A 30 -15.91 9.05 8.20
N GLY A 31 -15.58 9.88 9.19
CA GLY A 31 -15.93 9.62 10.57
C GLY A 31 -15.27 10.56 11.55
N GLN A 32 -15.21 10.15 12.82
CA GLN A 32 -14.61 10.91 13.91
C GLN A 32 -13.33 10.22 14.43
N SER A 33 -13.02 10.31 15.71
CA SER A 33 -11.73 9.90 16.32
C SER A 33 -11.21 8.51 15.90
N ASN A 34 -12.08 7.50 15.80
CA ASN A 34 -11.64 6.16 15.38
C ASN A 34 -11.35 6.05 13.88
N MET A 35 -12.06 6.82 13.02
CA MET A 35 -11.74 6.91 11.59
C MET A 35 -10.49 7.77 11.36
N GLU A 36 -10.36 8.84 12.15
CA GLU A 36 -9.17 9.69 12.20
C GLU A 36 -7.91 8.84 12.45
N GLY A 37 -8.02 7.87 13.36
CA GLY A 37 -7.02 6.84 13.58
C GLY A 37 -6.06 7.19 14.70
N GLN A 38 -6.33 6.64 15.88
CA GLN A 38 -5.52 6.84 17.08
C GLN A 38 -4.62 5.64 17.41
N GLY A 39 -4.57 4.63 16.53
CA GLY A 39 -3.75 3.44 16.71
C GLY A 39 -2.27 3.78 16.61
N ILE A 40 -1.45 3.34 17.57
CA ILE A 40 -0.04 3.74 17.67
C ILE A 40 0.82 2.77 16.86
N VAL A 41 1.73 3.30 16.05
CA VAL A 41 2.61 2.45 15.25
C VAL A 41 3.68 1.78 16.12
N ALA A 42 4.50 2.58 16.80
CA ALA A 42 5.61 2.07 17.60
C ALA A 42 5.14 1.45 18.93
N ALA A 43 5.77 0.34 19.31
CA ALA A 43 5.62 -0.23 20.64
C ALA A 43 6.32 0.65 21.67
N ASP A 44 5.68 0.82 22.83
CA ASP A 44 6.26 1.51 23.98
C ASP A 44 6.26 0.56 25.19
N PRO A 45 7.42 0.02 25.61
CA PRO A 45 7.51 -0.87 26.76
C PRO A 45 6.95 -0.26 28.06
N LYS A 46 6.95 1.08 28.18
CA LYS A 46 6.42 1.78 29.36
C LYS A 46 4.90 1.87 29.35
N ARG A 47 4.25 1.64 28.20
CA ARG A 47 2.80 1.67 28.05
C ARG A 47 2.27 0.28 27.71
N ASN A 48 1.76 -0.39 28.74
CA ASN A 48 1.18 -1.74 28.62
C ASN A 48 2.15 -2.74 27.96
N GLU A 49 3.46 -2.65 28.27
CA GLU A 49 4.50 -3.53 27.72
C GLU A 49 4.56 -3.52 26.18
N GLY A 50 4.15 -2.42 25.55
CA GLY A 50 4.06 -2.29 24.09
C GLY A 50 2.77 -2.80 23.47
N LYS A 51 1.91 -3.51 24.22
CA LYS A 51 0.64 -4.06 23.72
C LYS A 51 -0.29 -2.94 23.25
N GLY A 52 -0.99 -3.21 22.15
CA GLY A 52 -1.91 -2.25 21.52
C GLY A 52 -1.25 -1.34 20.47
N SER A 53 0.03 -1.53 20.16
CA SER A 53 0.67 -0.92 18.99
C SER A 53 0.67 -1.85 17.78
N LEU A 54 0.82 -1.27 16.58
CA LEU A 54 0.96 -2.04 15.35
C LEU A 54 2.25 -2.87 15.35
N GLU A 55 3.36 -2.30 15.84
CA GLU A 55 4.64 -3.00 15.95
C GLU A 55 4.55 -4.24 16.85
N TYR A 56 3.81 -4.14 17.95
CA TYR A 56 3.56 -5.31 18.81
C TYR A 56 2.84 -6.40 18.02
N LEU A 57 1.76 -6.07 17.28
CA LEU A 57 0.99 -7.04 16.49
C LEU A 57 1.79 -7.73 15.38
N VAL A 58 2.82 -7.06 14.84
CA VAL A 58 3.69 -7.65 13.83
C VAL A 58 4.73 -8.59 14.44
N LYS A 59 5.16 -8.34 15.69
CA LYS A 59 6.21 -9.10 16.36
C LYS A 59 5.69 -10.23 17.26
N ASP A 60 4.47 -10.09 17.77
CA ASP A 60 3.87 -11.05 18.69
C ASP A 60 3.53 -12.37 17.96
N PRO A 61 4.01 -13.54 18.42
CA PRO A 61 3.83 -14.81 17.70
C PRO A 61 2.37 -15.19 17.45
N ALA A 62 1.43 -14.77 18.31
CA ALA A 62 0.02 -15.08 18.15
C ALA A 62 -0.65 -14.27 17.03
N THR A 63 -0.07 -13.13 16.65
CA THR A 63 -0.65 -12.19 15.67
C THR A 63 0.24 -11.95 14.45
N ALA A 64 1.54 -12.21 14.53
CA ALA A 64 2.54 -11.91 13.50
C ALA A 64 2.14 -12.43 12.10
N LYS A 65 1.65 -13.67 12.01
CA LYS A 65 1.21 -14.25 10.72
C LYS A 65 0.13 -13.41 10.04
N ARG A 66 -0.81 -12.86 10.81
CA ARG A 66 -1.91 -12.03 10.28
C ARG A 66 -1.41 -10.69 9.76
N PHE A 67 -0.41 -10.10 10.41
CA PHE A 67 0.10 -8.76 10.11
C PHE A 67 1.41 -8.75 9.30
N ALA A 68 1.97 -9.91 8.97
CA ALA A 68 3.23 -10.06 8.24
C ALA A 68 3.25 -9.30 6.89
N HIS A 69 2.09 -9.15 6.24
CA HIS A 69 1.97 -8.41 4.98
C HIS A 69 2.27 -6.91 5.11
N LEU A 70 2.30 -6.34 6.32
CA LEU A 70 2.56 -4.92 6.56
C LEU A 70 4.04 -4.56 6.63
N VAL A 71 4.93 -5.55 6.75
CA VAL A 71 6.38 -5.33 6.83
C VAL A 71 7.12 -6.12 5.76
N ASP A 72 8.27 -5.60 5.34
CA ASP A 72 9.18 -6.31 4.44
C ASP A 72 10.11 -7.28 5.18
N SER A 73 10.96 -7.98 4.44
CA SER A 73 11.94 -8.92 5.00
C SER A 73 12.98 -8.26 5.92
N SER A 74 13.15 -6.93 5.85
CA SER A 74 14.01 -6.15 6.74
C SER A 74 13.27 -5.61 7.98
N GLY A 75 11.97 -5.90 8.10
CA GLY A 75 11.12 -5.42 9.19
C GLY A 75 10.66 -3.96 9.02
N LYS A 76 10.82 -3.36 7.84
CA LYS A 76 10.34 -2.00 7.56
C LYS A 76 8.89 -2.04 7.10
N TRP A 77 8.12 -1.00 7.45
CA TRP A 77 6.74 -0.85 6.97
C TRP A 77 6.68 -0.79 5.46
N ARG A 78 5.87 -1.66 4.87
CA ARG A 78 5.66 -1.68 3.42
C ARG A 78 4.87 -0.47 2.96
N VAL A 79 5.11 -0.10 1.71
CA VAL A 79 4.41 0.95 0.99
C VAL A 79 3.74 0.30 -0.22
N ARG A 80 2.44 0.56 -0.43
CA ARG A 80 1.73 0.13 -1.62
C ARG A 80 1.87 1.16 -2.73
N ASP A 81 2.13 0.72 -3.95
CA ASP A 81 2.23 1.57 -5.13
C ASP A 81 0.97 1.55 -6.01
N ASP A 82 -0.05 0.81 -5.60
CA ASP A 82 -1.35 0.63 -6.28
C ASP A 82 -2.55 1.18 -5.45
N VAL A 83 -2.29 1.63 -4.22
CA VAL A 83 -3.29 2.25 -3.33
C VAL A 83 -2.76 3.59 -2.86
N TRP A 84 -3.50 4.67 -3.11
CA TRP A 84 -3.18 6.02 -2.66
C TRP A 84 -4.15 6.49 -1.58
N ILE A 85 -3.69 7.41 -0.76
CA ILE A 85 -4.51 8.08 0.24
C ILE A 85 -4.32 9.60 0.18
N SER A 86 -5.43 10.32 0.39
CA SER A 86 -5.46 11.75 0.65
C SER A 86 -6.12 11.99 2.01
N TYR A 87 -5.41 12.62 2.94
CA TYR A 87 -5.89 12.93 4.28
C TYR A 87 -5.28 14.23 4.82
N LEU A 88 -6.13 15.25 5.02
CA LEU A 88 -5.71 16.62 5.36
C LEU A 88 -4.63 17.14 4.38
N ASN A 89 -3.47 17.54 4.88
CA ASN A 89 -2.33 17.98 4.09
C ASN A 89 -1.37 16.84 3.68
N ARG A 90 -1.66 15.59 4.03
CA ARG A 90 -0.85 14.41 3.71
C ARG A 90 -1.49 13.64 2.56
N LYS A 91 -0.68 13.26 1.58
CA LYS A 91 -1.10 12.44 0.44
C LYS A 91 0.04 11.57 -0.04
N GLY A 92 -0.26 10.44 -0.65
CA GLY A 92 0.76 9.56 -1.18
C GLY A 92 0.34 8.09 -1.25
N PRO A 93 1.28 7.20 -1.57
CA PRO A 93 1.06 5.77 -1.51
C PRO A 93 0.70 5.31 -0.09
N LEU A 94 -0.14 4.28 0.02
CA LEU A 94 -0.62 3.80 1.31
C LEU A 94 0.52 3.12 2.08
N THR A 95 0.73 3.59 3.30
CA THR A 95 1.59 3.01 4.32
C THR A 95 1.11 3.47 5.70
N VAL A 96 1.86 3.19 6.77
CA VAL A 96 1.58 3.73 8.10
C VAL A 96 1.68 5.26 8.13
N GLY A 97 1.13 5.90 9.16
CA GLY A 97 1.31 7.35 9.37
C GLY A 97 0.26 8.25 8.72
N TYR A 98 -0.83 7.66 8.22
CA TYR A 98 -2.03 8.38 7.81
C TYR A 98 -3.14 8.36 8.87
N GLY A 99 -2.85 7.99 10.12
CA GLY A 99 -3.73 8.24 11.26
C GLY A 99 -3.72 9.72 11.70
N ALA A 100 -4.31 10.03 12.86
CA ALA A 100 -4.42 11.38 13.41
C ALA A 100 -3.07 12.14 13.50
N ARG A 101 -1.96 11.40 13.60
CA ARG A 101 -0.58 11.89 13.51
C ARG A 101 0.26 10.95 12.64
N GLN A 102 1.48 11.37 12.30
CA GLN A 102 2.40 10.56 11.48
C GLN A 102 2.88 9.27 12.15
N ASP A 103 2.76 9.17 13.46
CA ASP A 103 3.06 7.97 14.26
C ASP A 103 1.79 7.17 14.59
N ARG A 104 0.70 7.40 13.85
CA ARG A 104 -0.59 6.76 14.03
C ARG A 104 -1.12 6.09 12.77
N ILE A 105 -2.05 5.18 12.96
CA ILE A 105 -2.87 4.54 11.94
C ILE A 105 -4.35 4.61 12.33
N GLY A 106 -5.21 4.59 11.33
CA GLY A 106 -6.63 4.29 11.46
C GLY A 106 -7.02 3.06 10.62
N PRO A 107 -8.31 2.90 10.33
CA PRO A 107 -8.79 1.79 9.51
C PRO A 107 -8.31 1.88 8.06
N GLU A 108 -7.80 3.03 7.61
CA GLU A 108 -7.32 3.21 6.23
C GLU A 108 -6.24 2.21 5.84
N LEU A 109 -5.35 1.86 6.79
CA LEU A 109 -4.27 0.93 6.51
C LEU A 109 -4.83 -0.44 6.18
N GLY A 110 -5.56 -1.06 7.12
CA GLY A 110 -6.13 -2.39 6.92
C GLY A 110 -7.10 -2.45 5.74
N PHE A 111 -7.98 -1.46 5.63
CA PHE A 111 -8.95 -1.39 4.52
C PHE A 111 -8.24 -1.32 3.17
N GLY A 112 -7.26 -0.42 3.03
CA GLY A 112 -6.55 -0.26 1.76
C GLY A 112 -5.71 -1.46 1.36
N TRP A 113 -5.12 -2.19 2.32
CA TRP A 113 -4.44 -3.47 2.02
C TRP A 113 -5.42 -4.52 1.47
N VAL A 114 -6.58 -4.67 2.10
CA VAL A 114 -7.61 -5.61 1.62
C VAL A 114 -8.13 -5.21 0.25
N MET A 115 -8.42 -3.93 0.02
CA MET A 115 -8.97 -3.47 -1.25
C MET A 115 -7.95 -3.52 -2.39
N GLY A 116 -6.68 -3.22 -2.14
CA GLY A 116 -5.63 -3.34 -3.15
C GLY A 116 -5.37 -4.79 -3.56
N ASP A 117 -5.58 -5.77 -2.67
CA ASP A 117 -5.48 -7.19 -3.04
C ASP A 117 -6.73 -7.68 -3.80
N ALA A 118 -7.88 -7.06 -3.56
CA ALA A 118 -9.17 -7.50 -4.11
C ALA A 118 -9.52 -6.87 -5.47
N LEU A 119 -8.84 -5.80 -5.88
CA LEU A 119 -9.17 -5.02 -7.07
C LEU A 119 -7.98 -4.94 -8.02
N ASP A 120 -8.23 -5.14 -9.31
CA ASP A 120 -7.23 -5.00 -10.37
C ASP A 120 -6.98 -3.54 -10.75
N GLU A 121 -7.86 -2.63 -10.33
CA GLU A 121 -7.77 -1.21 -10.56
C GLU A 121 -7.06 -0.46 -9.42
N PRO A 122 -6.36 0.65 -9.73
CA PRO A 122 -5.83 1.55 -8.71
C PRO A 122 -6.90 2.00 -7.71
N VAL A 123 -6.55 2.03 -6.43
CA VAL A 123 -7.44 2.47 -5.35
C VAL A 123 -7.04 3.86 -4.84
N LEU A 124 -8.01 4.73 -4.63
CA LEU A 124 -7.84 6.01 -3.94
C LEU A 124 -8.72 6.07 -2.69
N LEU A 125 -8.09 6.24 -1.53
CA LEU A 125 -8.75 6.52 -0.26
C LEU A 125 -8.80 8.03 -0.03
N ILE A 126 -9.99 8.59 0.14
CA ILE A 126 -10.19 9.98 0.56
C ILE A 126 -10.69 9.94 2.00
N LYS A 127 -9.85 10.37 2.94
CA LYS A 127 -10.19 10.36 4.37
C LYS A 127 -10.62 11.75 4.82
N CYS A 128 -11.77 11.84 5.48
CA CYS A 128 -12.42 13.08 5.89
C CYS A 128 -13.02 13.01 7.31
#